data_AF-A0ABC9Q039-F1
#
_entry.id   AF-A0ABC9Q039-F1
#
_cell.length_a   1.000
_cell.length_b   1.000
_cell.length_c   1.000
_cell.angle_alpha   90.00
_cell.angle_beta   90.00
_cell.angle_gamma   90.00
#
_symmetry.space_group_name_H-M   'P 1'
#
loop_
_entity.id
_entity.type
_entity.pdbx_description
1 polymer ?
#
loop_
_entity_poly.entity_id
_entity_poly.type
_entity_poly.pdbx_seq_one_letter_code
_entity_poly.pdbx_strand_id
1 'polypeptide(L)'
;MVQHLTAEEIIQYISDAKKSTPIKVYLNGNFEGITYPESFKVFGSEQSKVIFCEADDWKPFYEAYGSQFEDIEIEMDRRNSAIPLKDLTNTNARIEPGAFIREQAIIEDGAVVMMGATINIGAVVGEGTMIDMNATLGGRATTGKNVHVGAGAVLAGVIEPPSASPVIIEDDVLIGANAVILEGVRVGKGAIVAAGAIVTQDVPAGAVVAGTPAKVIKQASEVQDTKKEIVAALRKLND
;
A
#
# COMPACT_ATOMS: atom_id res chain seq x y z
N MET A 1 -9.93 13.69 -11.63
CA MET A 1 -10.11 12.36 -12.25
C MET A 1 -8.92 11.51 -11.86
N VAL A 2 -9.14 10.35 -11.25
CA VAL A 2 -8.06 9.42 -10.94
C VAL A 2 -7.57 8.82 -12.26
N GLN A 3 -6.29 8.98 -12.59
CA GLN A 3 -5.72 8.40 -13.80
C GLN A 3 -5.41 6.93 -13.53
N HIS A 4 -6.04 6.03 -14.29
CA HIS A 4 -5.69 4.61 -14.28
C HIS A 4 -4.53 4.40 -15.26
N LEU A 5 -3.35 4.06 -14.73
CA LEU A 5 -2.24 3.63 -15.57
C LEU A 5 -2.49 2.21 -16.09
N THR A 6 -2.13 1.97 -17.34
CA THR A 6 -2.02 0.65 -17.94
C THR A 6 -0.89 -0.16 -17.30
N ALA A 7 -0.86 -1.47 -17.54
CA ALA A 7 0.19 -2.32 -17.02
C ALA A 7 1.57 -1.93 -17.57
N GLU A 8 1.63 -1.58 -18.86
CA GLU A 8 2.83 -1.08 -19.53
C GLU A 8 3.31 0.25 -18.94
N GLU A 9 2.41 1.20 -18.69
CA GLU A 9 2.76 2.47 -18.04
C GLU A 9 3.25 2.27 -16.60
N ILE A 10 2.68 1.32 -15.85
CA ILE A 10 3.18 0.98 -14.51
C ILE A 10 4.61 0.42 -14.60
N ILE A 11 4.87 -0.51 -15.52
CA ILE A 11 6.22 -1.06 -15.72
C ILE A 11 7.20 0.04 -16.10
N GLN A 12 6.83 0.90 -17.05
CA GLN A 12 7.66 2.02 -17.49
C GLN A 12 7.95 2.99 -16.33
N TYR A 13 6.93 3.34 -15.55
CA TYR A 13 7.07 4.18 -14.35
C TYR A 13 8.05 3.56 -13.34
N ILE A 14 7.95 2.25 -13.08
CA ILE A 14 8.88 1.54 -12.18
C ILE A 14 10.30 1.58 -12.74
N SER A 15 10.46 1.37 -14.04
CA SER A 15 11.76 1.37 -14.73
C SER A 15 12.43 2.74 -14.68
N ASP A 16 11.65 3.82 -14.82
CA ASP A 16 12.16 5.19 -14.84
C ASP A 16 12.39 5.75 -13.43
N ALA A 17 11.84 5.12 -12.40
CA ALA A 17 11.96 5.58 -11.02
C ALA A 17 13.42 5.50 -10.52
N LYS A 18 13.96 6.64 -10.09
CA LYS A 18 15.30 6.74 -9.52
C LYS A 18 15.32 6.20 -8.08
N LYS A 19 16.25 5.29 -7.79
CA LYS A 19 16.52 4.82 -6.42
C LYS A 19 17.05 5.96 -5.56
N SER A 20 16.55 6.05 -4.33
CA SER A 20 16.89 7.06 -3.34
C SER A 20 17.12 6.41 -1.97
N THR A 21 17.99 7.02 -1.17
CA THR A 21 18.19 6.74 0.26
C THR A 21 18.10 8.07 1.00
N PRO A 22 16.88 8.59 1.19
CA PRO A 22 16.69 9.87 1.84
C PRO A 22 16.96 9.72 3.34
N ILE A 23 17.63 10.72 3.91
CA ILE A 23 17.84 10.83 5.35
C ILE A 23 17.36 12.18 5.85
N LYS A 24 17.01 12.21 7.13
CA LYS A 24 16.75 13.44 7.87
C LYS A 24 17.78 13.54 8.99
N VAL A 25 18.56 14.61 8.99
CA VAL A 25 19.65 14.82 9.92
C VAL A 25 19.34 15.99 10.84
N TYR A 26 19.31 15.74 12.15
CA TYR A 26 19.25 16.75 13.18
C TYR A 26 20.67 17.05 13.65
N LEU A 27 21.04 18.33 13.66
CA LEU A 27 22.39 18.79 13.99
C LEU A 27 22.33 19.92 15.00
N ASN A 28 23.18 19.87 16.02
CA ASN A 28 23.57 21.05 16.80
C ASN A 28 25.06 21.31 16.62
N GLY A 29 25.47 22.57 16.68
CA GLY A 29 26.88 22.94 16.61
C GLY A 29 27.11 24.31 15.98
N ASN A 30 28.34 24.54 15.52
CA ASN A 30 28.70 25.75 14.80
C ASN A 30 28.51 25.55 13.29
N PHE A 31 27.69 26.38 12.67
CA PHE A 31 27.43 26.33 11.22
C PHE A 31 28.05 27.49 10.44
N GLU A 32 28.89 28.31 11.08
CA GLU A 32 29.62 29.39 10.44
C GLU A 32 30.60 28.86 9.39
N GLY A 33 30.60 29.44 8.19
CA GLY A 33 31.50 29.04 7.10
C GLY A 33 31.13 27.73 6.40
N ILE A 34 30.01 27.10 6.76
CA ILE A 34 29.51 25.89 6.07
C ILE A 34 28.82 26.29 4.77
N THR A 35 29.24 25.65 3.67
CA THR A 35 28.53 25.71 2.38
C THR A 35 27.75 24.43 2.17
N TYR A 36 26.43 24.55 1.99
CA TYR A 36 25.52 23.42 1.78
C TYR A 36 25.36 23.13 0.27
N PRO A 37 25.33 21.85 -0.14
CA PRO A 37 24.96 21.48 -1.51
C PRO A 37 23.54 21.94 -1.86
N GLU A 38 23.30 22.28 -3.14
CA GLU A 38 21.94 22.63 -3.61
C GLU A 38 20.92 21.49 -3.45
N SER A 39 21.40 20.24 -3.38
CA SER A 39 20.55 19.07 -3.14
C SER A 39 20.01 19.00 -1.70
N PHE A 40 20.58 19.77 -0.76
CA PHE A 40 20.14 19.77 0.63
C PHE A 40 18.96 20.71 0.82
N LYS A 41 17.95 20.24 1.57
CA LYS A 41 16.92 21.12 2.13
C LYS A 41 17.24 21.35 3.60
N VAL A 42 17.69 22.57 3.92
CA VAL A 42 18.19 22.94 5.25
C VAL A 42 17.19 23.88 5.94
N PHE A 43 16.81 23.53 7.17
CA PHE A 43 15.95 24.34 8.04
C PHE A 43 16.62 24.52 9.40
N GLY A 44 16.32 25.61 10.12
CA GLY A 44 16.78 25.80 11.51
C GLY A 44 17.39 27.16 11.81
N SER A 45 18.01 27.28 12.98
CA SER A 45 18.62 28.50 13.54
C SER A 45 20.15 28.49 13.35
N GLU A 46 20.85 29.44 13.97
CA GLU A 46 22.32 29.53 13.91
C GLU A 46 23.05 28.38 14.63
N GLN A 47 22.40 27.69 15.57
CA GLN A 47 23.01 26.65 16.40
C GLN A 47 22.32 25.28 16.29
N SER A 48 21.21 25.19 15.55
CA SER A 48 20.48 23.94 15.36
C SER A 48 19.89 23.86 13.95
N LYS A 49 20.10 22.73 13.27
CA LYS A 49 19.65 22.49 11.90
C LYS A 49 18.91 21.16 11.78
N VAL A 50 17.96 21.13 10.85
CA VAL A 50 17.39 19.91 10.28
C VAL A 50 17.67 19.91 8.79
N ILE A 51 18.32 18.86 8.29
CA ILE A 51 18.71 18.71 6.90
C ILE A 51 18.01 17.49 6.31
N PHE A 52 17.33 17.67 5.18
CA PHE A 52 16.85 16.56 4.35
C PHE A 52 17.76 16.45 3.12
N CYS A 53 18.36 15.27 2.92
CA CYS A 53 19.32 15.02 1.84
C CYS A 53 19.39 13.53 1.49
N GLU A 54 20.11 13.19 0.42
CA GLU A 54 20.46 11.82 0.09
C GLU A 54 21.65 11.36 0.94
N ALA A 55 21.64 10.10 1.38
CA ALA A 55 22.74 9.53 2.17
C ALA A 55 24.10 9.61 1.47
N ASP A 56 24.11 9.51 0.13
CA ASP A 56 25.35 9.58 -0.67
C ASP A 56 25.91 11.01 -0.72
N ASP A 57 25.06 12.05 -0.67
CA ASP A 57 25.48 13.45 -0.59
C ASP A 57 25.89 13.84 0.83
N TRP A 58 25.27 13.22 1.85
CA TRP A 58 25.58 13.45 3.26
C TRP A 58 27.02 13.05 3.63
N LYS A 59 27.49 11.91 3.11
CA LYS A 59 28.81 11.37 3.46
C LYS A 59 29.97 12.37 3.23
N PRO A 60 30.19 12.93 2.03
CA PRO A 60 31.26 13.90 1.80
C PRO A 60 31.03 15.20 2.57
N PHE A 61 29.77 15.61 2.80
CA PHE A 61 29.46 16.78 3.61
C PHE A 61 29.90 16.60 5.08
N TYR A 62 29.61 15.43 5.66
CA TYR A 62 30.03 15.09 7.01
C TYR A 62 31.56 14.95 7.12
N GLU A 63 32.22 14.37 6.12
CA GLU A 63 33.69 14.30 6.09
C GLU A 63 34.35 15.70 6.08
N ALA A 64 33.72 16.69 5.45
CA ALA A 64 34.23 18.05 5.37
C ALA A 64 33.98 18.88 6.65
N TYR A 65 32.81 18.76 7.26
CA TYR A 65 32.36 19.67 8.33
C TYR A 65 32.07 18.99 9.68
N GLY A 66 32.17 17.66 9.75
CA GLY A 66 31.72 16.86 10.88
C GLY A 66 32.33 17.23 12.23
N SER A 67 33.54 17.81 12.24
CA SER A 67 34.21 18.28 13.46
C SER A 67 33.59 19.54 14.07
N GLN A 68 32.72 20.25 13.34
CA GLN A 68 32.02 21.45 13.81
C GLN A 68 30.68 21.15 14.48
N PHE A 69 30.21 19.90 14.35
CA PHE A 69 28.95 19.46 14.92
C PHE A 69 29.17 18.94 16.35
N GLU A 70 28.33 19.42 17.27
CA GLU A 70 28.33 19.00 18.67
C GLU A 70 27.48 17.74 18.86
N ASP A 71 26.27 17.72 18.29
CA ASP A 71 25.35 16.59 18.32
C ASP A 71 24.77 16.30 16.93
N ILE A 72 24.54 15.01 16.66
CA ILE A 72 23.99 14.52 15.40
C ILE A 72 23.04 13.36 15.66
N GLU A 73 21.83 13.44 15.09
CA GLU A 73 20.89 12.31 15.03
C GLU A 73 20.42 12.15 13.58
N ILE A 74 20.40 10.91 13.06
CA ILE A 74 20.01 10.62 11.68
C ILE A 74 18.83 9.66 11.68
N GLU A 75 17.72 10.09 11.07
CA GLU A 75 16.59 9.23 10.75
C GLU A 75 16.67 8.78 9.28
N MET A 76 16.43 7.48 9.05
CA MET A 76 16.33 6.87 7.72
C MET A 76 15.21 5.84 7.74
N ASP A 77 14.28 5.91 6.79
CA ASP A 77 13.15 4.98 6.71
C ASP A 77 13.26 3.97 5.54
N ARG A 78 14.19 4.18 4.61
CA ARG A 78 14.36 3.34 3.40
C ARG A 78 15.77 3.41 2.83
N ARG A 79 16.16 2.39 2.06
CA ARG A 79 17.45 2.30 1.33
C ARG A 79 17.21 1.87 -0.11
N ASN A 80 17.80 2.59 -1.07
CA ASN A 80 17.70 2.30 -2.51
C ASN A 80 16.24 2.09 -2.99
N SER A 81 15.28 2.79 -2.37
CA SER A 81 13.87 2.72 -2.73
C SER A 81 13.59 3.70 -3.86
N ALA A 82 12.87 3.26 -4.90
CA ALA A 82 12.59 4.08 -6.07
C ALA A 82 11.15 4.61 -6.11
N ILE A 83 10.17 3.78 -5.72
CA ILE A 83 8.75 4.14 -5.80
C ILE A 83 8.34 4.86 -4.51
N PRO A 84 7.81 6.09 -4.59
CA PRO A 84 7.29 6.82 -3.43
C PRO A 84 6.06 6.16 -2.81
N LEU A 85 5.70 6.63 -1.61
CA LEU A 85 4.38 6.35 -1.04
C LEU A 85 3.35 7.31 -1.64
N LYS A 86 2.09 6.87 -1.70
CA LYS A 86 0.97 7.69 -2.17
C LYS A 86 0.75 8.90 -1.24
N ASP A 87 0.49 10.07 -1.83
CA ASP A 87 -0.06 11.20 -1.08
C ASP A 87 -1.53 10.92 -0.71
N LEU A 88 -1.81 10.89 0.58
CA LEU A 88 -3.12 10.54 1.13
C LEU A 88 -3.96 11.78 1.49
N THR A 89 -3.42 12.99 1.42
CA THR A 89 -4.05 14.22 1.94
C THR A 89 -5.38 14.58 1.27
N ASN A 90 -5.60 14.11 0.03
CA ASN A 90 -6.81 14.37 -0.76
C ASN A 90 -7.59 13.08 -1.09
N THR A 91 -7.39 12.00 -0.33
CA THR A 91 -8.11 10.75 -0.55
C THR A 91 -9.41 10.76 0.27
N ASN A 92 -10.56 10.60 -0.40
CA ASN A 92 -11.88 10.51 0.26
C ASN A 92 -12.13 9.12 0.86
N ALA A 93 -11.22 8.66 1.73
CA ALA A 93 -11.21 7.33 2.33
C ALA A 93 -10.59 7.38 3.73
N ARG A 94 -10.81 6.34 4.54
CA ARG A 94 -10.17 6.21 5.87
C ARG A 94 -8.91 5.36 5.76
N ILE A 95 -7.75 5.96 6.02
CA ILE A 95 -6.46 5.26 6.03
C ILE A 95 -5.88 5.31 7.44
N GLU A 96 -5.72 4.14 8.06
CA GLU A 96 -5.24 4.01 9.42
C GLU A 96 -3.70 4.04 9.51
N PRO A 97 -3.13 4.43 10.67
CA PRO A 97 -1.68 4.48 10.87
C PRO A 97 -0.96 3.16 10.57
N GLY A 98 0.21 3.27 9.92
CA GLY A 98 1.04 2.11 9.57
C GLY A 98 0.60 1.36 8.32
N ALA A 99 -0.44 1.80 7.61
CA ALA A 99 -0.73 1.33 6.26
C ALA A 99 0.34 1.84 5.28
N PHE A 100 0.87 0.95 4.44
CA PHE A 100 1.86 1.28 3.41
C PHE A 100 1.23 1.19 2.03
N ILE A 101 1.05 2.34 1.38
CA ILE A 101 0.39 2.45 0.08
C ILE A 101 1.38 3.09 -0.89
N ARG A 102 1.78 2.37 -1.94
CA ARG A 102 2.67 2.92 -2.98
C ARG A 102 1.95 3.89 -3.88
N GLU A 103 2.71 4.81 -4.45
CA GLU A 103 2.22 5.70 -5.50
C GLU A 103 1.59 4.90 -6.66
N GLN A 104 0.63 5.51 -7.35
CA GLN A 104 -0.17 4.88 -8.42
C GLN A 104 -1.06 3.70 -7.98
N ALA A 105 -1.14 3.38 -6.69
CA ALA A 105 -2.29 2.65 -6.15
C ALA A 105 -3.52 3.57 -6.11
N ILE A 106 -4.69 3.00 -6.37
CA ILE A 106 -5.97 3.69 -6.41
C ILE A 106 -6.78 3.27 -5.19
N ILE A 107 -7.22 4.25 -4.42
CA ILE A 107 -8.13 4.08 -3.29
C ILE A 107 -9.36 4.91 -3.61
N GLU A 108 -10.48 4.23 -3.84
CA GLU A 108 -11.75 4.87 -4.18
C GLU A 108 -12.52 5.34 -2.93
N ASP A 109 -13.59 6.10 -3.18
CA ASP A 109 -14.36 6.79 -2.15
C ASP A 109 -14.94 5.83 -1.09
N GLY A 110 -14.88 6.26 0.17
CA GLY A 110 -15.42 5.51 1.31
C GLY A 110 -14.67 4.21 1.63
N ALA A 111 -13.58 3.89 0.94
CA ALA A 111 -12.73 2.75 1.28
C ALA A 111 -12.11 2.91 2.68
N VAL A 112 -11.76 1.78 3.29
CA VAL A 112 -11.07 1.73 4.59
C VAL A 112 -9.82 0.87 4.46
N VAL A 113 -8.66 1.44 4.76
CA VAL A 113 -7.39 0.72 4.81
C VAL A 113 -6.90 0.69 6.24
N MET A 114 -6.90 -0.50 6.84
CA MET A 114 -6.57 -0.71 8.24
C MET A 114 -5.06 -0.79 8.50
N MET A 115 -4.70 -0.75 9.78
CA MET A 115 -3.30 -0.70 10.25
C MET A 115 -2.46 -1.85 9.67
N GLY A 116 -1.26 -1.51 9.19
CA GLY A 116 -0.30 -2.49 8.69
C GLY A 116 -0.63 -3.11 7.32
N ALA A 117 -1.76 -2.75 6.70
CA ALA A 117 -2.07 -3.19 5.34
C ALA A 117 -1.02 -2.67 4.35
N THR A 118 -0.66 -3.49 3.36
CA THR A 118 0.33 -3.16 2.34
C THR A 118 -0.31 -3.21 0.96
N ILE A 119 -0.33 -2.08 0.25
CA ILE A 119 -0.96 -1.94 -1.06
C ILE A 119 0.11 -1.52 -2.06
N ASN A 120 0.41 -2.41 -3.01
CA ASN A 120 1.45 -2.21 -4.00
C ASN A 120 0.97 -1.37 -5.19
N ILE A 121 1.93 -0.92 -6.01
CA ILE A 121 1.68 -0.07 -7.17
C ILE A 121 0.66 -0.70 -8.14
N GLY A 122 -0.25 0.14 -8.65
CA GLY A 122 -1.30 -0.25 -9.60
C GLY A 122 -2.46 -1.04 -8.99
N ALA A 123 -2.40 -1.40 -7.70
CA ALA A 123 -3.55 -2.02 -7.04
C ALA A 123 -4.73 -1.04 -6.95
N VAL A 124 -5.95 -1.58 -6.97
CA VAL A 124 -7.19 -0.82 -6.90
C VAL A 124 -8.04 -1.30 -5.73
N VAL A 125 -8.31 -0.40 -4.80
CA VAL A 125 -9.26 -0.58 -3.70
C VAL A 125 -10.56 0.12 -4.08
N GLY A 126 -11.58 -0.67 -4.42
CA GLY A 126 -12.86 -0.14 -4.91
C GLY A 126 -13.69 0.56 -3.83
N GLU A 127 -14.72 1.28 -4.27
CA GLU A 127 -15.60 2.08 -3.42
C GLU A 127 -16.15 1.29 -2.21
N GLY A 128 -16.04 1.86 -1.02
CA GLY A 128 -16.54 1.24 0.22
C GLY A 128 -15.82 -0.06 0.62
N THR A 129 -14.74 -0.46 -0.06
CA THR A 129 -14.00 -1.70 0.27
C THR A 129 -13.16 -1.52 1.53
N MET A 130 -13.09 -2.57 2.34
CA MET A 130 -12.20 -2.65 3.50
C MET A 130 -11.01 -3.56 3.20
N ILE A 131 -9.80 -3.02 3.35
CA ILE A 131 -8.55 -3.76 3.41
C ILE A 131 -8.16 -3.85 4.88
N ASP A 132 -8.38 -5.02 5.47
CA ASP A 132 -8.25 -5.23 6.92
C ASP A 132 -6.78 -5.35 7.35
N MET A 133 -6.54 -5.42 8.65
CA MET A 133 -5.21 -5.31 9.25
C MET A 133 -4.23 -6.29 8.64
N ASN A 134 -3.04 -5.79 8.27
CA ASN A 134 -1.97 -6.60 7.69
C ASN A 134 -2.32 -7.34 6.38
N ALA A 135 -3.46 -7.06 5.74
CA ALA A 135 -3.75 -7.60 4.42
C ALA A 135 -2.78 -7.02 3.37
N THR A 136 -2.48 -7.82 2.34
CA THR A 136 -1.55 -7.44 1.27
C THR A 136 -2.24 -7.49 -0.09
N LEU A 137 -2.21 -6.35 -0.78
CA LEU A 137 -2.61 -6.24 -2.18
C LEU A 137 -1.34 -6.14 -3.03
N GLY A 138 -1.06 -7.20 -3.78
CA GLY A 138 0.03 -7.24 -4.73
C GLY A 138 -0.17 -6.28 -5.90
N GLY A 139 0.87 -6.13 -6.73
CA GLY A 139 0.84 -5.22 -7.86
C GLY A 139 -0.35 -5.49 -8.79
N ARG A 140 -1.08 -4.43 -9.18
CA ARG A 140 -2.29 -4.51 -10.03
C ARG A 140 -3.48 -5.29 -9.46
N ALA A 141 -3.41 -5.83 -8.23
CA ALA A 141 -4.55 -6.52 -7.62
C ALA A 141 -5.74 -5.56 -7.51
N THR A 142 -6.88 -5.96 -8.04
CA THR A 142 -8.07 -5.10 -8.18
C THR A 142 -9.22 -5.65 -7.36
N THR A 143 -9.82 -4.80 -6.54
CA THR A 143 -11.07 -5.09 -5.84
C THR A 143 -12.19 -4.23 -6.41
N GLY A 144 -13.40 -4.81 -6.48
CA GLY A 144 -14.63 -4.10 -6.76
C GLY A 144 -15.15 -3.37 -5.53
N LYS A 145 -16.45 -3.08 -5.53
CA LYS A 145 -17.10 -2.31 -4.48
C LYS A 145 -17.47 -3.18 -3.29
N ASN A 146 -17.48 -2.58 -2.10
CA ASN A 146 -17.98 -3.19 -0.86
C ASN A 146 -17.28 -4.50 -0.44
N VAL A 147 -16.08 -4.78 -0.95
CA VAL A 147 -15.32 -5.98 -0.63
C VAL A 147 -14.81 -5.91 0.81
N HIS A 148 -14.63 -7.07 1.45
CA HIS A 148 -13.88 -7.20 2.70
C HIS A 148 -12.69 -8.12 2.49
N VAL A 149 -11.48 -7.56 2.44
CA VAL A 149 -10.23 -8.33 2.40
C VAL A 149 -9.78 -8.55 3.83
N GLY A 150 -10.01 -9.75 4.37
CA GLY A 150 -9.79 -10.06 5.79
C GLY A 150 -8.33 -9.95 6.24
N ALA A 151 -8.13 -9.81 7.55
CA ALA A 151 -6.82 -9.56 8.12
C ALA A 151 -5.77 -10.60 7.68
N GLY A 152 -4.59 -10.13 7.28
CA GLY A 152 -3.50 -10.97 6.79
C GLY A 152 -3.76 -11.70 5.46
N ALA A 153 -4.90 -11.48 4.80
CA ALA A 153 -5.14 -12.08 3.48
C ALA A 153 -4.20 -11.48 2.43
N VAL A 154 -3.84 -12.28 1.43
CA VAL A 154 -2.92 -11.89 0.36
C VAL A 154 -3.60 -12.04 -0.99
N LEU A 155 -3.70 -10.92 -1.72
CA LEU A 155 -4.03 -10.92 -3.14
C LEU A 155 -2.72 -10.88 -3.92
N ALA A 156 -2.39 -11.96 -4.63
CA ALA A 156 -1.13 -12.05 -5.35
C ALA A 156 -0.98 -10.92 -6.39
N GLY A 157 0.26 -10.46 -6.57
CA GLY A 157 0.58 -9.36 -7.45
C GLY A 157 1.04 -9.83 -8.83
N VAL A 158 0.65 -9.10 -9.86
CA VAL A 158 1.08 -9.34 -11.23
C VAL A 158 1.49 -8.01 -11.83
N ILE A 159 2.79 -7.66 -11.80
CA ILE A 159 3.31 -6.50 -12.52
C ILE A 159 3.70 -6.89 -13.94
N GLU A 160 4.42 -8.01 -14.07
CA GLU A 160 4.87 -8.56 -15.35
C GLU A 160 4.40 -10.00 -15.54
N PRO A 161 4.14 -10.43 -16.79
CA PRO A 161 4.10 -9.60 -18.00
C PRO A 161 2.84 -8.71 -18.02
N PRO A 162 2.84 -7.56 -18.74
CA PRO A 162 1.70 -6.64 -18.73
C PRO A 162 0.41 -7.27 -19.28
N SER A 163 0.55 -8.24 -20.20
CA SER A 163 -0.55 -9.02 -20.75
C SER A 163 -1.20 -9.99 -19.76
N ALA A 164 -0.56 -10.28 -18.62
CA ALA A 164 -1.14 -11.16 -17.61
C ALA A 164 -2.22 -10.43 -16.84
N SER A 165 -3.35 -11.11 -16.64
CA SER A 165 -4.43 -10.62 -15.79
C SER A 165 -3.97 -10.60 -14.33
N PRO A 166 -4.24 -9.52 -13.58
CA PRO A 166 -4.00 -9.50 -12.15
C PRO A 166 -5.07 -10.31 -11.41
N VAL A 167 -4.94 -10.40 -10.08
CA VAL A 167 -6.05 -10.82 -9.22
C VAL A 167 -7.21 -9.82 -9.35
N ILE A 168 -8.42 -10.34 -9.57
CA ILE A 168 -9.63 -9.53 -9.68
C ILE A 168 -10.67 -10.04 -8.69
N ILE A 169 -11.03 -9.20 -7.73
CA ILE A 169 -12.09 -9.47 -6.77
C ILE A 169 -13.29 -8.62 -7.16
N GLU A 170 -14.41 -9.23 -7.48
CA GLU A 170 -15.62 -8.51 -7.86
C GLU A 170 -16.38 -7.97 -6.65
N ASP A 171 -17.46 -7.24 -6.90
CA ASP A 171 -18.24 -6.57 -5.86
C ASP A 171 -18.75 -7.52 -4.77
N ASP A 172 -18.94 -6.99 -3.56
CA ASP A 172 -19.60 -7.64 -2.43
C ASP A 172 -18.94 -8.96 -1.98
N VAL A 173 -17.69 -9.22 -2.37
CA VAL A 173 -16.93 -10.40 -1.96
C VAL A 173 -16.41 -10.28 -0.53
N LEU A 174 -16.44 -11.39 0.22
CA LEU A 174 -15.81 -11.52 1.53
C LEU A 174 -14.64 -12.50 1.46
N ILE A 175 -13.44 -12.02 1.76
CA ILE A 175 -12.23 -12.84 1.86
C ILE A 175 -11.88 -13.00 3.34
N GLY A 176 -11.84 -14.25 3.80
CA GLY A 176 -11.50 -14.58 5.18
C GLY A 176 -10.04 -14.29 5.51
N ALA A 177 -9.75 -14.14 6.81
CA ALA A 177 -8.41 -13.87 7.31
C ALA A 177 -7.38 -14.91 6.82
N ASN A 178 -6.16 -14.46 6.52
CA ASN A 178 -5.03 -15.26 6.03
C ASN A 178 -5.35 -16.14 4.79
N ALA A 179 -6.39 -15.82 4.02
CA ALA A 179 -6.62 -16.46 2.73
C ALA A 179 -5.62 -15.93 1.69
N VAL A 180 -5.30 -16.75 0.69
CA VAL A 180 -4.41 -16.38 -0.41
C VAL A 180 -5.14 -16.56 -1.73
N ILE A 181 -5.18 -15.51 -2.55
CA ILE A 181 -5.71 -15.54 -3.91
C ILE A 181 -4.54 -15.50 -4.89
N LEU A 182 -4.34 -16.57 -5.66
CA LEU A 182 -3.20 -16.68 -6.58
C LEU A 182 -3.35 -15.80 -7.82
N GLU A 183 -2.23 -15.59 -8.51
CA GLU A 183 -2.11 -14.71 -9.67
C GLU A 183 -3.15 -15.02 -10.76
N GLY A 184 -3.77 -13.97 -11.31
CA GLY A 184 -4.74 -14.08 -12.40
C GLY A 184 -6.12 -14.62 -12.02
N VAL A 185 -6.31 -15.05 -10.76
CA VAL A 185 -7.61 -15.56 -10.30
C VAL A 185 -8.65 -14.44 -10.22
N ARG A 186 -9.85 -14.74 -10.70
CA ARG A 186 -11.05 -13.94 -10.50
C ARG A 186 -11.95 -14.54 -9.42
N VAL A 187 -12.34 -13.72 -8.44
CA VAL A 187 -13.34 -14.07 -7.43
C VAL A 187 -14.65 -13.36 -7.77
N GLY A 188 -15.65 -14.13 -8.20
CA GLY A 188 -16.92 -13.60 -8.70
C GLY A 188 -17.76 -12.91 -7.64
N LYS A 189 -18.62 -12.00 -8.10
CA LYS A 189 -19.47 -11.14 -7.26
C LYS A 189 -20.16 -11.90 -6.13
N GLY A 190 -20.11 -11.36 -4.91
CA GLY A 190 -20.81 -11.90 -3.73
C GLY A 190 -20.28 -13.25 -3.23
N ALA A 191 -19.15 -13.74 -3.75
CA ALA A 191 -18.53 -14.95 -3.26
C ALA A 191 -17.92 -14.77 -1.86
N ILE A 192 -17.74 -15.89 -1.16
CA ILE A 192 -17.13 -15.94 0.17
C ILE A 192 -15.94 -16.91 0.13
N VAL A 193 -14.75 -16.40 0.44
CA VAL A 193 -13.54 -17.21 0.61
C VAL A 193 -13.32 -17.44 2.10
N ALA A 194 -13.29 -18.70 2.52
CA ALA A 194 -13.06 -19.03 3.93
C ALA A 194 -11.66 -18.61 4.40
N ALA A 195 -11.52 -18.36 5.70
CA ALA A 195 -10.23 -18.04 6.32
C ALA A 195 -9.21 -19.18 6.06
N GLY A 196 -7.96 -18.80 5.76
CA GLY A 196 -6.86 -19.73 5.48
C GLY A 196 -6.98 -20.51 4.15
N ALA A 197 -7.96 -20.21 3.30
CA ALA A 197 -8.09 -20.88 2.01
C ALA A 197 -7.03 -20.40 1.01
N ILE A 198 -6.55 -21.30 0.14
CA ILE A 198 -5.68 -20.96 -1.00
C ILE A 198 -6.45 -21.15 -2.30
N VAL A 199 -6.85 -20.04 -2.92
CA VAL A 199 -7.67 -20.02 -4.13
C VAL A 199 -6.75 -20.05 -5.34
N THR A 200 -6.78 -21.18 -6.06
CA THR A 200 -5.91 -21.45 -7.21
C THR A 200 -6.62 -21.35 -8.56
N GLN A 201 -7.93 -21.16 -8.56
CA GLN A 201 -8.80 -21.11 -9.74
C GLN A 201 -9.94 -20.12 -9.50
N ASP A 202 -10.55 -19.66 -10.58
CA ASP A 202 -11.68 -18.72 -10.51
C ASP A 202 -12.82 -19.24 -9.63
N VAL A 203 -13.39 -18.33 -8.86
CA VAL A 203 -14.50 -18.61 -7.95
C VAL A 203 -15.79 -18.11 -8.59
N PRO A 204 -16.80 -18.97 -8.81
CA PRO A 204 -18.08 -18.52 -9.33
C PRO A 204 -18.76 -17.49 -8.43
N ALA A 205 -19.52 -16.57 -9.04
CA ALA A 205 -20.31 -15.60 -8.29
C ALA A 205 -21.24 -16.28 -7.27
N GLY A 206 -21.31 -15.72 -6.07
CA GLY A 206 -22.09 -16.26 -4.97
C GLY A 206 -21.60 -17.59 -4.40
N ALA A 207 -20.47 -18.15 -4.84
CA ALA A 207 -19.96 -19.39 -4.27
C ALA A 207 -19.27 -19.16 -2.92
N VAL A 208 -19.35 -20.15 -2.03
CA VAL A 208 -18.50 -20.24 -0.85
C VAL A 208 -17.39 -21.25 -1.13
N VAL A 209 -16.14 -20.84 -1.01
CA VAL A 209 -14.96 -21.71 -1.20
C VAL A 209 -14.13 -21.85 0.07
N ALA A 210 -13.55 -23.03 0.29
CA ALA A 210 -12.69 -23.30 1.43
C ALA A 210 -11.63 -24.36 1.11
N GLY A 211 -10.54 -24.36 1.89
CA GLY A 211 -9.48 -25.37 1.83
C GLY A 211 -8.25 -24.96 1.01
N THR A 212 -7.31 -25.89 0.88
CA THR A 212 -6.02 -25.72 0.19
C THR A 212 -5.74 -26.96 -0.67
N PRO A 213 -5.96 -26.92 -1.99
CA PRO A 213 -6.56 -25.81 -2.74
C PRO A 213 -8.05 -25.63 -2.41
N ALA A 214 -8.54 -24.40 -2.55
CA ALA A 214 -9.92 -24.05 -2.25
C ALA A 214 -10.89 -24.74 -3.22
N LYS A 215 -12.00 -25.26 -2.67
CA LYS A 215 -13.08 -25.88 -3.43
C LYS A 215 -14.41 -25.26 -3.04
N VAL A 216 -15.36 -25.23 -3.98
CA VAL A 216 -16.74 -24.83 -3.70
C VAL A 216 -17.34 -25.80 -2.69
N ILE A 217 -17.88 -25.27 -1.59
CA ILE A 217 -18.51 -26.04 -0.51
C ILE A 217 -20.02 -25.80 -0.41
N LYS A 218 -20.51 -24.62 -0.83
CA LYS A 218 -21.94 -24.25 -0.85
C LYS A 218 -22.15 -22.92 -1.57
N GLN A 219 -23.40 -22.46 -1.64
CA GLN A 219 -23.77 -21.12 -2.10
C GLN A 219 -23.84 -20.11 -0.94
N ALA A 220 -23.51 -18.84 -1.22
CA ALA A 220 -23.48 -17.76 -0.25
C ALA A 220 -24.89 -17.37 0.21
N SER A 221 -25.91 -17.59 -0.62
CA SER A 221 -27.32 -17.43 -0.25
C SER A 221 -27.74 -18.34 0.92
N GLU A 222 -26.98 -19.40 1.20
CA GLU A 222 -27.20 -20.31 2.32
C GLU A 222 -26.52 -19.84 3.62
N VAL A 223 -25.83 -18.69 3.62
CA VAL A 223 -25.13 -18.11 4.79
C VAL A 223 -25.98 -16.97 5.39
N GLN A 224 -26.44 -17.12 6.64
CA GLN A 224 -27.27 -16.12 7.33
C GLN A 224 -26.52 -14.78 7.57
N ASP A 225 -27.21 -13.66 7.30
CA ASP A 225 -26.72 -12.27 7.11
C ASP A 225 -26.04 -11.56 8.30
N THR A 226 -25.78 -12.23 9.42
CA THR A 226 -25.36 -11.58 10.68
C THR A 226 -24.04 -10.78 10.62
N LYS A 227 -23.18 -10.98 9.61
CA LYS A 227 -21.90 -10.26 9.50
C LYS A 227 -21.92 -8.98 8.64
N LYS A 228 -22.93 -8.78 7.78
CA LYS A 228 -22.92 -7.66 6.81
C LYS A 228 -23.16 -6.30 7.48
N GLU A 229 -23.97 -6.26 8.54
CA GLU A 229 -24.40 -5.02 9.19
C GLU A 229 -23.26 -4.29 9.93
N ILE A 230 -22.34 -5.04 10.56
CA ILE A 230 -21.24 -4.48 11.36
C ILE A 230 -20.21 -3.78 10.47
N VAL A 231 -19.92 -4.35 9.29
CA VAL A 231 -18.93 -3.80 8.35
C VAL A 231 -19.41 -2.48 7.75
N ALA A 232 -20.71 -2.36 7.46
CA ALA A 232 -21.29 -1.13 6.92
C ALA A 232 -21.17 0.06 7.89
N ALA A 233 -21.28 -0.16 9.21
CA ALA A 233 -21.12 0.89 10.21
C ALA A 233 -19.69 1.44 10.26
N LEU A 234 -18.67 0.60 10.03
CA LEU A 234 -17.26 0.99 10.02
C LEU A 234 -16.84 1.82 8.79
N ARG A 235 -17.69 1.90 7.76
CA ARG A 235 -17.43 2.60 6.50
C ARG A 235 -17.92 4.05 6.48
N LYS A 236 -18.69 4.48 7.49
CA LYS A 236 -19.17 5.87 7.56
C LYS A 236 -18.02 6.79 7.95
N LEU A 237 -17.72 7.76 7.09
CA LEU A 237 -16.90 8.92 7.44
C LEU A 237 -17.80 9.90 8.23
N ASN A 238 -17.25 10.57 9.25
CA ASN A 238 -18.03 11.53 10.04
C ASN A 238 -18.56 12.64 9.11
N ASP A 239 -19.84 13.00 9.26
CA ASP A 239 -20.51 14.07 8.53
C ASP A 239 -19.84 15.45 8.74
#